data_AF-A0A8T5XR97-F1
#
_entry.id   AF-A0A8T5XR97-F1
#
_cell.length_a   1.000
_cell.length_b   1.000
_cell.length_c   1.000
_cell.angle_alpha   90.00
_cell.angle_beta   90.00
_cell.angle_gamma   90.00
#
_symmetry.space_group_name_H-M   'P 1'
#
loop_
_entity.id
_entity.type
_entity.pdbx_description
1 polymer ?
#
loop_
_entity_poly.entity_id
_entity_poly.type
_entity_poly.pdbx_seq_one_letter_code
_entity_poly.pdbx_strand_id
1 'polypeptide(L)'
;MNNVIADFKIGDVNGDQIPDYIYLTGKKEVDSNFVYNLKLTIKDGFSGKCNTYPLEFDGGYNPQLFLGDFNNDNVNDIFLSIPTGGSGGYIYYYLFSYLNNSLFPLFNDKKFKKGLNFNINYEDNYKVKVSNDSLNKTFIIDVTNKKDLYEELNIYDDNGMLIKPTKGSILYLGGLFPIQYYLDNSFELLAKQRIIGISNADTLGYVNSLWKYKNKEMNLLDITISILG
;
A
#
# COMPACT_ATOMS: atom_id res chain seq x y z
N MET A 1 -11.61 7.23 28.81
CA MET A 1 -10.95 6.62 27.63
C MET A 1 -12.06 6.19 26.69
N ASN A 2 -12.12 6.74 25.48
CA ASN A 2 -13.24 6.51 24.57
C ASN A 2 -12.89 5.36 23.62
N ASN A 3 -13.38 4.16 23.95
CA ASN A 3 -13.37 3.05 23.00
C ASN A 3 -14.25 3.44 21.80
N VAL A 4 -13.79 3.16 20.60
CA VAL A 4 -14.47 3.49 19.35
C VAL A 4 -14.48 2.30 18.41
N ILE A 5 -15.51 2.24 17.57
CA ILE A 5 -15.52 1.44 16.35
C ILE A 5 -14.93 2.37 15.27
N ALA A 6 -13.72 2.07 14.82
CA ALA A 6 -13.03 2.86 13.80
C ALA A 6 -13.61 2.57 12.40
N ASP A 7 -13.95 1.31 12.12
CA ASP A 7 -14.72 0.92 10.95
C ASP A 7 -15.49 -0.39 11.21
N PHE A 8 -16.49 -0.65 10.38
CA PHE A 8 -17.36 -1.82 10.45
C PHE A 8 -17.77 -2.29 9.05
N LYS A 9 -17.82 -3.62 8.86
CA LYS A 9 -18.31 -4.28 7.64
C LYS A 9 -19.14 -5.51 7.98
N ILE A 10 -20.01 -5.89 7.05
CA ILE A 10 -20.83 -7.11 7.11
C ILE A 10 -20.54 -7.90 5.85
N GLY A 11 -20.27 -9.20 5.98
CA GLY A 11 -20.04 -10.09 4.85
C GLY A 11 -19.66 -11.50 5.33
N ASP A 12 -19.91 -12.50 4.50
CA ASP A 12 -19.43 -13.86 4.76
C ASP A 12 -17.90 -13.88 4.58
N VAL A 13 -17.18 -14.10 5.69
CA VAL A 13 -15.71 -14.21 5.72
C VAL A 13 -15.25 -15.60 6.17
N ASN A 14 -16.19 -16.46 6.57
CA ASN A 14 -15.89 -17.77 7.15
C ASN A 14 -16.26 -18.94 6.20
N GLY A 15 -17.08 -18.69 5.17
CA GLY A 15 -17.47 -19.62 4.11
C GLY A 15 -18.79 -20.36 4.34
N ASP A 16 -19.58 -20.00 5.35
CA ASP A 16 -20.86 -20.64 5.68
C ASP A 16 -22.08 -20.03 4.97
N GLN A 17 -21.87 -19.02 4.12
CA GLN A 17 -22.90 -18.25 3.39
C GLN A 17 -23.80 -17.40 4.29
N ILE A 18 -23.46 -17.22 5.56
CA ILE A 18 -24.15 -16.37 6.51
C ILE A 18 -23.28 -15.13 6.79
N PRO A 19 -23.81 -13.90 6.65
CA PRO A 19 -22.98 -12.71 6.86
C PRO A 19 -22.48 -12.58 8.30
N ASP A 20 -21.17 -12.40 8.45
CA ASP A 20 -20.49 -12.10 9.71
C ASP A 20 -20.39 -10.58 9.94
N TYR A 21 -20.02 -10.21 11.17
CA TYR A 21 -19.86 -8.82 11.59
C TYR A 21 -18.39 -8.53 11.92
N ILE A 22 -17.74 -7.70 11.11
CA ILE A 22 -16.32 -7.39 11.20
C ILE A 22 -16.16 -5.98 11.76
N TYR A 23 -15.56 -5.88 12.94
CA TYR A 23 -15.31 -4.62 13.64
C TYR A 23 -13.82 -4.34 13.71
N LEU A 24 -13.43 -3.13 13.33
CA LEU A 24 -12.14 -2.57 13.70
C LEU A 24 -12.36 -1.63 14.89
N THR A 25 -11.86 -2.01 16.06
CA THR A 25 -12.08 -1.28 17.32
C THR A 25 -10.78 -0.75 17.87
N GLY A 26 -10.82 0.33 18.63
CA GLY A 26 -9.63 0.88 19.29
C GLY A 26 -9.97 1.99 20.27
N LYS A 27 -8.97 2.79 20.62
CA LYS A 27 -9.10 3.97 21.47
C LYS A 27 -8.82 5.22 20.63
N LYS A 28 -9.70 6.20 20.71
CA LYS A 28 -9.52 7.48 20.01
C LYS A 28 -8.70 8.44 20.88
N GLU A 29 -7.74 9.11 20.27
CA GLU A 29 -7.02 10.24 20.89
C GLU A 29 -7.95 11.45 21.01
N VAL A 30 -7.75 12.27 22.05
CA VAL A 30 -8.56 13.48 22.26
C VAL A 30 -8.23 14.50 21.16
N ASP A 31 -9.25 15.12 20.59
CA ASP A 31 -9.14 16.14 19.53
C ASP A 31 -8.39 15.70 18.25
N SER A 32 -8.26 14.40 18.02
CA SER A 32 -7.58 13.82 16.86
C SER A 32 -8.39 12.66 16.28
N ASN A 33 -8.25 12.43 14.97
CA ASN A 33 -8.79 11.23 14.31
C ASN A 33 -7.85 10.01 14.41
N PHE A 34 -6.77 10.15 15.17
CA PHE A 34 -5.88 9.05 15.49
C PHE A 34 -6.58 8.06 16.42
N VAL A 35 -6.53 6.78 16.02
CA VAL A 35 -7.03 5.64 16.81
C VAL A 35 -5.85 4.72 17.07
N TYR A 36 -5.68 4.26 18.30
CA TYR A 36 -4.62 3.35 18.74
C TYR A 36 -5.18 2.15 19.50
N ASN A 37 -4.33 1.15 19.79
CA ASN A 37 -4.73 -0.15 20.32
C ASN A 37 -5.81 -0.82 19.45
N LEU A 38 -5.65 -0.72 18.13
CA LEU A 38 -6.55 -1.30 17.15
C LEU A 38 -6.60 -2.83 17.28
N LYS A 39 -7.82 -3.36 17.23
CA LYS A 39 -8.11 -4.79 17.26
C LYS A 39 -9.16 -5.12 16.23
N LEU A 40 -8.93 -6.23 15.51
CA LEU A 40 -9.90 -6.83 14.61
C LEU A 40 -10.80 -7.77 15.43
N THR A 41 -12.11 -7.53 15.43
CA THR A 41 -13.09 -8.44 16.05
C THR A 41 -14.03 -8.96 14.98
N ILE A 42 -14.18 -10.28 14.91
CA ILE A 42 -15.09 -10.96 13.99
C ILE A 42 -16.14 -11.64 14.85
N LYS A 43 -17.41 -11.31 14.63
CA LYS A 43 -18.55 -11.99 15.24
C LYS A 43 -19.24 -12.82 14.17
N ASP A 44 -19.23 -14.12 14.40
CA ASP A 44 -19.88 -15.13 13.58
C ASP A 44 -21.40 -14.85 13.53
N GLY A 45 -21.94 -14.71 12.31
CA GLY A 45 -23.35 -14.42 12.07
C GLY A 45 -24.29 -15.56 12.43
N PHE A 46 -23.83 -16.80 12.33
CA PHE A 46 -24.56 -18.02 12.65
C PHE A 46 -24.53 -18.33 14.14
N SER A 47 -23.33 -18.45 14.74
CA SER A 47 -23.18 -18.86 16.13
C SER A 47 -23.22 -17.71 17.14
N GLY A 48 -22.99 -16.48 16.69
CA GLY A 48 -22.84 -15.31 17.56
C GLY A 48 -21.51 -15.23 18.31
N LYS A 49 -20.59 -16.18 18.09
CA LYS A 49 -19.27 -16.21 18.73
C LYS A 49 -18.41 -15.05 18.26
N CYS A 50 -17.74 -14.37 19.19
CA CYS A 50 -16.79 -13.31 18.88
C CYS A 50 -15.35 -13.79 19.05
N ASN A 51 -14.50 -13.53 18.06
CA ASN A 51 -13.05 -13.69 18.16
C ASN A 51 -12.37 -12.33 17.93
N THR A 52 -11.36 -12.01 18.74
CA THR A 52 -10.67 -10.71 18.70
C THR A 52 -9.17 -10.94 18.56
N TYR A 53 -8.57 -10.22 17.61
CA TYR A 53 -7.17 -10.36 17.22
C TYR A 53 -6.45 -9.01 17.38
N PRO A 54 -5.30 -8.96 18.08
CA PRO A 54 -4.45 -7.78 18.09
C PRO A 54 -3.76 -7.60 16.73
N LEU A 55 -3.43 -6.36 16.39
CA LEU A 55 -2.62 -6.02 15.21
C LEU A 55 -1.18 -5.71 15.65
N GLU A 56 -0.19 -6.04 14.82
CA GLU A 56 1.22 -5.71 15.11
C GLU A 56 1.47 -4.19 15.08
N PHE A 57 0.88 -3.51 14.11
CA PHE A 57 0.80 -2.07 13.99
C PHE A 57 -0.65 -1.67 14.21
N ASP A 58 -0.91 -1.04 15.35
CA ASP A 58 -2.24 -0.91 15.92
C ASP A 58 -2.66 0.55 16.13
N GLY A 59 -2.05 1.50 15.42
CA GLY A 59 -2.39 2.92 15.56
C GLY A 59 -2.22 3.76 14.30
N GLY A 60 -3.23 4.55 13.96
CA GLY A 60 -3.23 5.40 12.77
C GLY A 60 -4.46 6.30 12.64
N TYR A 61 -4.47 7.09 11.57
CA TYR A 61 -5.55 8.02 11.23
C TYR A 61 -6.57 7.35 10.31
N ASN A 62 -7.84 7.40 10.68
CA ASN A 62 -8.96 6.90 9.87
C ASN A 62 -8.71 5.50 9.28
N PRO A 63 -8.44 4.47 10.10
CA PRO A 63 -8.21 3.14 9.57
C PRO A 63 -9.49 2.54 8.98
N GLN A 64 -9.37 1.74 7.93
CA GLN A 64 -10.52 1.25 7.14
C GLN A 64 -10.48 -0.26 6.93
N LEU A 65 -11.66 -0.85 6.80
CA LEU A 65 -11.91 -2.22 6.39
C LEU A 65 -12.46 -2.26 4.95
N PHE A 66 -12.05 -3.29 4.22
CA PHE A 66 -12.63 -3.69 2.95
C PHE A 66 -12.80 -5.21 2.95
N LEU A 67 -13.90 -5.69 2.40
CA LEU A 67 -14.19 -7.12 2.24
C LEU A 67 -14.24 -7.45 0.75
N GLY A 68 -13.53 -8.50 0.35
CA GLY A 68 -13.56 -9.02 -1.01
C GLY A 68 -12.73 -10.29 -1.11
N ASP A 69 -13.03 -11.14 -2.07
CA ASP A 69 -12.25 -12.36 -2.33
C ASP A 69 -10.93 -12.00 -3.02
N PHE A 70 -9.77 -12.23 -2.41
CA PHE A 70 -8.46 -11.99 -3.03
C PHE A 70 -7.78 -13.29 -3.44
N ASN A 71 -8.19 -14.43 -2.88
CA ASN A 71 -7.53 -15.72 -3.06
C ASN A 71 -8.28 -16.66 -4.02
N ASN A 72 -9.41 -16.21 -4.55
CA ASN A 72 -10.33 -16.87 -5.47
C ASN A 72 -10.95 -18.17 -4.90
N ASP A 73 -11.27 -18.19 -3.61
CA ASP A 73 -12.00 -19.27 -2.93
C ASP A 73 -13.52 -19.01 -2.78
N ASN A 74 -14.01 -17.86 -3.28
CA ASN A 74 -15.39 -17.35 -3.19
C ASN A 74 -15.83 -16.96 -1.77
N VAL A 75 -14.91 -16.77 -0.84
CA VAL A 75 -15.17 -16.23 0.51
C VAL A 75 -14.50 -14.86 0.61
N ASN A 76 -15.13 -13.90 1.30
CA ASN A 76 -14.51 -12.59 1.43
C ASN A 76 -13.31 -12.68 2.38
N ASP A 77 -12.16 -12.17 1.92
CA ASP A 77 -11.04 -11.86 2.80
C ASP A 77 -11.20 -10.44 3.38
N ILE A 78 -10.46 -10.17 4.45
CA ILE A 78 -10.51 -8.95 5.24
C ILE A 78 -9.25 -8.13 4.96
N PHE A 79 -9.42 -7.01 4.26
CA PHE A 79 -8.37 -6.04 3.98
C PHE A 79 -8.46 -4.83 4.91
N LEU A 80 -7.35 -4.46 5.55
CA LEU A 80 -7.26 -3.30 6.44
C LEU A 80 -6.24 -2.30 5.89
N SER A 81 -6.52 -1.01 6.05
CA SER A 81 -5.57 0.08 5.84
C SER A 81 -5.49 0.97 7.08
N ILE A 82 -4.27 1.36 7.45
CA ILE A 82 -3.97 2.17 8.65
C ILE A 82 -2.96 3.27 8.27
N PRO A 83 -3.46 4.45 7.83
CA PRO A 83 -2.61 5.60 7.54
C PRO A 83 -1.85 6.10 8.78
N THR A 84 -0.55 6.34 8.65
CA THR A 84 0.29 6.79 9.79
C THR A 84 0.24 8.31 10.04
N GLY A 85 -0.15 9.09 9.03
CA GLY A 85 -0.23 10.57 9.10
C GLY A 85 1.09 11.33 8.93
N GLY A 86 2.22 10.64 8.73
CA GLY A 86 3.52 11.28 8.50
C GLY A 86 3.69 11.87 7.08
N SER A 87 4.68 12.75 6.89
CA SER A 87 5.01 13.41 5.60
C SER A 87 5.47 12.45 4.50
N GLY A 88 5.86 11.23 4.87
CA GLY A 88 6.11 10.14 3.93
C GLY A 88 4.84 9.56 3.30
N GLY A 89 3.67 9.82 3.89
CA GLY A 89 2.38 9.29 3.44
C GLY A 89 2.26 7.78 3.60
N TYR A 90 2.92 7.19 4.60
CA TYR A 90 2.96 5.74 4.77
C TYR A 90 1.64 5.21 5.32
N ILE A 91 1.22 4.08 4.79
CA ILE A 91 0.01 3.36 5.20
C ILE A 91 0.39 1.93 5.50
N TYR A 92 -0.01 1.43 6.66
CA TYR A 92 0.11 0.01 7.01
C TYR A 92 -1.11 -0.74 6.49
N TYR A 93 -0.89 -1.95 6.00
CA TYR A 93 -1.96 -2.77 5.46
C TYR A 93 -1.98 -4.12 6.14
N TYR A 94 -3.15 -4.73 6.22
CA TYR A 94 -3.33 -6.16 6.50
C TYR A 94 -4.26 -6.80 5.47
N LEU A 95 -4.02 -8.05 5.11
CA LEU A 95 -4.95 -8.88 4.34
C LEU A 95 -5.00 -10.25 5.02
N PHE A 96 -6.16 -10.59 5.54
CA PHE A 96 -6.41 -11.83 6.23
C PHE A 96 -7.53 -12.59 5.55
N SER A 97 -7.40 -13.90 5.48
CA SER A 97 -8.56 -14.76 5.29
C SER A 97 -9.05 -15.23 6.66
N TYR A 98 -10.36 -15.46 6.77
CA TYR A 98 -11.00 -15.99 7.97
C TYR A 98 -11.75 -17.32 7.72
N LEU A 99 -11.40 -18.00 6.63
CA LEU A 99 -12.05 -19.24 6.22
C LEU A 99 -12.06 -20.27 7.35
N ASN A 100 -13.22 -20.93 7.56
CA ASN A 100 -13.43 -21.92 8.62
C ASN A 100 -13.09 -21.40 10.03
N ASN A 101 -13.49 -20.16 10.33
CA ASN A 101 -13.33 -19.53 11.65
C ASN A 101 -11.87 -19.39 12.13
N SER A 102 -10.91 -19.40 11.21
CA SER A 102 -9.48 -19.35 11.51
C SER A 102 -8.83 -18.19 10.76
N LEU A 103 -8.21 -17.25 11.49
CA LEU A 103 -7.56 -16.09 10.90
C LEU A 103 -6.15 -16.43 10.42
N PHE A 104 -5.86 -16.23 9.14
CA PHE A 104 -4.52 -16.38 8.59
C PHE A 104 -4.16 -15.22 7.65
N PRO A 105 -2.92 -14.71 7.70
CA PRO A 105 -2.48 -13.67 6.80
C PRO A 105 -2.29 -14.21 5.38
N LEU A 106 -2.81 -13.50 4.38
CA LEU A 106 -2.53 -13.76 2.97
C LEU A 106 -1.22 -13.12 2.51
N PHE A 107 -0.67 -12.15 3.24
CA PHE A 107 0.68 -11.62 2.99
C PHE A 107 1.57 -11.58 4.23
N ASN A 108 2.89 -11.63 4.01
CA ASN A 108 3.91 -11.59 5.06
C ASN A 108 4.74 -10.28 5.01
N ASP A 109 5.00 -9.72 6.18
CA ASP A 109 4.83 -8.31 6.49
C ASP A 109 6.15 -7.51 6.59
N LYS A 110 7.12 -7.84 5.74
CA LYS A 110 8.34 -7.03 5.55
C LYS A 110 8.70 -6.80 4.08
N LYS A 111 8.55 -7.83 3.24
CA LYS A 111 8.87 -7.72 1.81
C LYS A 111 7.81 -6.91 1.08
N PHE A 112 6.53 -7.24 1.29
CA PHE A 112 5.44 -6.51 0.64
C PHE A 112 5.35 -5.06 1.12
N LYS A 113 5.50 -4.80 2.43
CA LYS A 113 5.53 -3.43 3.00
C LYS A 113 6.62 -2.53 2.40
N LYS A 114 7.81 -3.08 2.13
CA LYS A 114 8.91 -2.36 1.48
C LYS A 114 8.63 -2.08 0.00
N GLY A 115 7.69 -2.84 -0.59
CA GLY A 115 7.42 -2.81 -2.02
C GLY A 115 8.61 -3.33 -2.82
N LEU A 116 8.76 -2.80 -4.03
CA LEU A 116 9.83 -3.21 -4.94
C LEU A 116 11.07 -2.32 -4.75
N ASN A 117 12.25 -2.94 -4.82
CA ASN A 117 13.51 -2.22 -4.72
C ASN A 117 13.89 -1.61 -6.08
N PHE A 118 13.60 -0.31 -6.25
CA PHE A 118 14.02 0.46 -7.42
C PHE A 118 15.25 1.33 -7.13
N ASN A 119 16.16 1.38 -8.08
CA ASN A 119 17.27 2.31 -8.14
C ASN A 119 16.84 3.57 -8.91
N ILE A 120 17.02 4.74 -8.31
CA ILE A 120 16.65 6.03 -8.88
C ILE A 120 17.92 6.86 -9.07
N ASN A 121 18.39 7.02 -10.30
CA ASN A 121 19.63 7.73 -10.62
C ASN A 121 19.35 8.84 -11.63
N TYR A 122 19.88 10.03 -11.36
CA TYR A 122 19.87 11.12 -12.33
C TYR A 122 20.89 10.83 -13.43
N GLU A 123 20.56 11.19 -14.66
CA GLU A 123 21.36 11.07 -15.88
C GLU A 123 21.31 12.38 -16.66
N ASP A 124 22.25 12.56 -17.60
CA ASP A 124 22.34 13.75 -18.45
C ASP A 124 21.03 14.03 -19.22
N ASN A 125 20.89 15.28 -19.64
CA ASN A 125 19.75 15.83 -20.38
C ASN A 125 18.44 15.78 -19.56
N TYR A 126 18.50 16.17 -18.27
CA TYR A 126 17.35 16.23 -17.35
C TYR A 126 16.55 14.92 -17.31
N LYS A 127 17.26 13.79 -17.20
CA LYS A 127 16.64 12.47 -17.13
C LYS A 127 16.86 11.84 -15.77
N VAL A 128 15.86 11.10 -15.30
CA VAL A 128 15.99 10.23 -14.14
C VAL A 128 15.69 8.80 -14.56
N LYS A 129 16.69 7.93 -14.41
CA LYS A 129 16.58 6.50 -14.62
C LYS A 129 16.03 5.81 -13.38
N VAL A 130 14.96 5.05 -13.58
CA VAL A 130 14.28 4.24 -12.57
C VAL A 130 14.42 2.79 -12.99
N SER A 131 15.27 2.01 -12.30
CA SER A 131 15.54 0.62 -12.67
C SER A 131 15.29 -0.36 -11.53
N ASN A 132 14.89 -1.58 -11.88
CA ASN A 132 14.81 -2.71 -10.98
C ASN A 132 15.51 -3.89 -11.62
N ASP A 133 16.69 -4.22 -11.09
CA ASP A 133 17.58 -5.22 -11.69
C ASP A 133 17.00 -6.64 -11.54
N SER A 134 16.33 -6.93 -10.43
CA SER A 134 15.68 -8.23 -10.18
C SER A 134 14.54 -8.51 -11.16
N LEU A 135 13.89 -7.46 -11.68
CA LEU A 135 12.80 -7.56 -12.64
C LEU A 135 13.24 -7.29 -14.08
N ASN A 136 14.51 -6.93 -14.30
CA ASN A 136 15.04 -6.46 -15.58
C ASN A 136 14.16 -5.36 -16.22
N LYS A 137 13.76 -4.37 -15.42
CA LYS A 137 12.93 -3.24 -15.85
C LYS A 137 13.72 -1.94 -15.72
N THR A 138 13.60 -1.08 -16.72
CA THR A 138 14.16 0.27 -16.72
C THR A 138 13.14 1.23 -17.32
N PHE A 139 12.96 2.37 -16.65
CA PHE A 139 12.12 3.48 -17.08
C PHE A 139 12.95 4.76 -17.02
N ILE A 140 12.62 5.72 -17.89
CA ILE A 140 13.22 7.05 -17.89
C ILE A 140 12.10 8.06 -17.63
N ILE A 141 12.31 8.93 -16.64
CA ILE A 141 11.46 10.09 -16.37
C ILE A 141 12.19 11.30 -16.93
N ASP A 142 11.53 12.04 -17.83
CA ASP A 142 11.98 13.35 -18.27
C ASP A 142 11.57 14.38 -17.20
N VAL A 143 12.56 15.09 -16.65
CA VAL A 143 12.36 16.10 -15.60
C VAL A 143 12.69 17.51 -16.08
N THR A 144 12.66 17.75 -17.40
CA THR A 144 12.90 19.06 -18.01
C THR A 144 11.94 20.14 -17.48
N ASN A 145 10.73 19.74 -17.06
CA ASN A 145 9.76 20.65 -16.43
C ASN A 145 10.25 21.24 -15.09
N LYS A 146 11.34 20.72 -14.52
CA LYS A 146 11.98 21.20 -13.29
C LYS A 146 13.42 21.68 -13.54
N LYS A 147 13.80 21.96 -14.78
CA LYS A 147 15.17 22.34 -15.15
C LYS A 147 15.72 23.50 -14.32
N ASP A 148 14.94 24.58 -14.16
CA ASP A 148 15.39 25.81 -13.51
C ASP A 148 15.73 25.51 -12.03
N LEU A 149 14.87 24.75 -11.36
CA LEU A 149 15.08 24.29 -9.99
C LEU A 149 16.35 23.43 -9.87
N TYR A 150 16.60 22.54 -10.82
CA TYR A 150 17.76 21.63 -10.74
C TYR A 150 19.08 22.30 -11.12
N GLU A 151 19.06 23.30 -11.99
CA GLU A 151 20.21 24.16 -12.28
C GLU A 151 20.55 25.02 -11.07
N GLU A 152 19.56 25.69 -10.45
CA GLU A 152 19.73 26.46 -9.21
C GLU A 152 20.35 25.62 -8.08
N LEU A 153 19.99 24.33 -8.01
CA LEU A 153 20.47 23.39 -7.02
C LEU A 153 21.78 22.66 -7.42
N ASN A 154 22.40 23.06 -8.53
CA ASN A 154 23.65 22.49 -9.06
C ASN A 154 23.57 20.97 -9.25
N ILE A 155 22.42 20.47 -9.71
CA ILE A 155 22.25 19.08 -10.15
C ILE A 155 22.69 18.97 -11.61
N TYR A 156 22.25 19.89 -12.45
CA TYR A 156 22.62 20.01 -13.86
C TYR A 156 23.33 21.34 -14.12
N ASP A 157 24.18 21.37 -15.14
CA ASP A 157 24.67 22.63 -15.72
C ASP A 157 23.67 23.19 -16.76
N ASP A 158 23.95 24.38 -17.27
CA ASP A 158 23.12 25.08 -18.28
C ASP A 158 23.00 24.31 -19.63
N ASN A 159 23.80 23.26 -19.84
CA ASN A 159 23.73 22.37 -21.00
C ASN A 159 22.93 21.09 -20.70
N GLY A 160 22.38 20.95 -19.48
CA GLY A 160 21.69 19.75 -19.02
C GLY A 160 22.61 18.59 -18.66
N MET A 161 23.91 18.80 -18.48
CA MET A 161 24.86 17.77 -18.08
C MET A 161 24.85 17.60 -16.56
N LEU A 162 24.86 16.36 -16.09
CA LEU A 162 24.87 16.07 -14.67
C LEU A 162 26.20 16.50 -14.05
N ILE A 163 26.16 17.42 -13.08
CA ILE A 163 27.38 17.95 -12.46
C ILE A 163 28.06 16.91 -11.56
N LYS A 164 27.27 16.11 -10.84
CA LYS A 164 27.75 15.04 -9.97
C LYS A 164 26.73 13.90 -9.82
N PRO A 165 27.17 12.66 -9.53
CA PRO A 165 26.27 11.55 -9.29
C PRO A 165 25.20 11.89 -8.25
N THR A 166 23.94 11.86 -8.67
CA THR A 166 22.79 12.22 -7.84
C THR A 166 21.77 11.09 -7.88
N LYS A 167 21.20 10.77 -6.71
CA LYS A 167 20.23 9.69 -6.56
C LYS A 167 18.93 10.23 -6.00
N GLY A 168 17.82 9.72 -6.52
CA GLY A 168 16.52 9.84 -5.88
C GLY A 168 16.29 8.68 -4.91
N SER A 169 15.04 8.50 -4.51
CA SER A 169 14.62 7.39 -3.67
C SER A 169 13.18 6.99 -3.99
N ILE A 170 12.83 5.76 -3.64
CA ILE A 170 11.45 5.30 -3.63
C ILE A 170 10.99 5.19 -2.18
N LEU A 171 9.80 5.72 -1.90
CA LEU A 171 9.20 5.65 -0.57
C LEU A 171 8.53 4.30 -0.32
N TYR A 172 8.19 4.01 0.93
CA TYR A 172 7.33 2.88 1.30
C TYR A 172 5.96 2.97 0.62
N LEU A 173 5.16 1.91 0.73
CA LEU A 173 3.78 1.89 0.22
C LEU A 173 2.98 3.09 0.74
N GLY A 174 2.58 3.95 -0.20
CA GLY A 174 1.69 5.08 0.07
C GLY A 174 0.25 4.80 -0.39
N GLY A 175 0.02 3.68 -1.05
CA GLY A 175 -1.29 3.24 -1.55
C GLY A 175 -1.27 1.74 -1.85
N LEU A 176 -2.36 1.06 -1.51
CA LEU A 176 -2.60 -0.33 -1.84
C LEU A 176 -4.10 -0.49 -2.00
N PHE A 177 -4.54 -0.63 -3.24
CA PHE A 177 -5.95 -0.53 -3.60
C PHE A 177 -6.47 -1.89 -4.09
N PRO A 178 -7.51 -2.44 -3.45
CA PRO A 178 -8.28 -3.53 -4.03
C PRO A 178 -8.89 -3.07 -5.36
N ILE A 179 -8.61 -3.78 -6.44
CA ILE A 179 -9.21 -3.53 -7.76
C ILE A 179 -9.64 -4.85 -8.38
N GLN A 180 -10.73 -4.84 -9.15
CA GLN A 180 -11.06 -5.94 -10.06
C GLN A 180 -10.51 -5.57 -11.43
N TYR A 181 -9.35 -6.11 -11.77
CA TYR A 181 -8.70 -5.84 -13.04
C TYR A 181 -9.03 -6.92 -14.08
N TYR A 182 -9.10 -8.17 -13.64
CA TYR A 182 -9.54 -9.29 -14.48
C TYR A 182 -11.04 -9.58 -14.31
N LEU A 183 -11.58 -10.38 -15.23
CA LEU A 183 -12.98 -10.82 -15.20
C LEU A 183 -13.22 -12.02 -14.26
N ASP A 184 -12.20 -12.47 -13.53
CA ASP A 184 -12.43 -13.37 -12.42
C ASP A 184 -12.96 -12.58 -11.21
N ASN A 185 -13.76 -13.22 -10.36
CA ASN A 185 -14.42 -12.53 -9.25
C ASN A 185 -13.44 -12.10 -8.13
N SER A 186 -12.15 -12.40 -8.29
CA SER A 186 -11.10 -12.07 -7.32
C SER A 186 -10.59 -10.63 -7.47
N PHE A 187 -10.21 -10.03 -6.35
CA PHE A 187 -9.56 -8.73 -6.29
C PHE A 187 -8.05 -8.87 -6.46
N GLU A 188 -7.47 -8.03 -7.30
CA GLU A 188 -6.06 -7.70 -7.31
C GLU A 188 -5.74 -6.55 -6.36
N LEU A 189 -4.45 -6.34 -6.13
CA LEU A 189 -3.92 -5.22 -5.36
C LEU A 189 -3.04 -4.34 -6.24
N LEU A 190 -3.47 -3.09 -6.44
CA LEU A 190 -2.66 -2.05 -7.06
C LEU A 190 -1.86 -1.32 -5.98
N ALA A 191 -0.57 -1.60 -5.90
CA ALA A 191 0.36 -0.93 -5.00
C ALA A 191 0.94 0.32 -5.65
N LYS A 192 0.98 1.44 -4.92
CA LYS A 192 1.50 2.73 -5.35
C LYS A 192 2.62 3.22 -4.43
N GLN A 193 3.81 3.43 -4.99
CA GLN A 193 4.98 3.95 -4.29
C GLN A 193 5.45 5.23 -4.95
N ARG A 194 5.70 6.26 -4.14
CA ARG A 194 6.15 7.57 -4.63
C ARG A 194 7.65 7.55 -4.90
N ILE A 195 8.04 8.04 -6.06
CA ILE A 195 9.43 8.30 -6.42
C ILE A 195 9.72 9.75 -6.07
N ILE A 196 10.74 9.95 -5.25
CA ILE A 196 11.23 11.27 -4.84
C ILE A 196 12.63 11.51 -5.39
N GLY A 197 12.91 12.77 -5.71
CA GLY A 197 14.21 13.23 -6.18
C GLY A 197 15.09 13.66 -5.02
N ILE A 198 15.60 14.89 -5.11
CA ILE A 198 16.56 15.46 -4.16
C ILE A 198 15.98 15.76 -2.76
N SER A 199 14.65 15.73 -2.61
CA SER A 199 13.97 15.90 -1.33
C SER A 199 12.62 15.19 -1.33
N ASN A 200 12.00 15.00 -0.16
CA ASN A 200 10.64 14.43 -0.05
C ASN A 200 9.55 15.29 -0.72
N ALA A 201 9.80 16.61 -0.89
CA ALA A 201 8.91 17.50 -1.60
C ALA A 201 9.04 17.36 -3.13
N ASP A 202 10.19 16.89 -3.62
CA ASP A 202 10.47 16.70 -5.04
C ASP A 202 9.91 15.37 -5.54
N THR A 203 8.59 15.32 -5.77
CA THR A 203 7.94 14.13 -6.34
C THR A 203 8.24 14.03 -7.84
N LEU A 204 8.89 12.95 -8.26
CA LEU A 204 9.21 12.68 -9.67
C LEU A 204 8.10 11.89 -10.38
N GLY A 205 7.35 11.08 -9.61
CA GLY A 205 6.30 10.23 -10.13
C GLY A 205 5.98 9.10 -9.16
N TYR A 206 5.36 8.05 -9.68
CA TYR A 206 4.95 6.89 -8.90
C TYR A 206 5.25 5.60 -9.65
N VAL A 207 5.78 4.62 -8.93
CA VAL A 207 5.72 3.23 -9.35
C VAL A 207 4.35 2.68 -8.98
N ASN A 208 3.62 2.17 -9.96
CA ASN A 208 2.44 1.36 -9.71
C ASN A 208 2.78 -0.10 -10.04
N SER A 209 2.45 -1.01 -9.12
CA SER A 209 2.65 -2.44 -9.32
C SER A 209 1.34 -3.18 -9.06
N LEU A 210 0.92 -3.99 -10.02
CA LEU A 210 -0.30 -4.78 -9.93
C LEU A 210 0.05 -6.18 -9.41
N TRP A 211 -0.64 -6.62 -8.37
CA TRP A 211 -0.39 -7.90 -7.72
C TRP A 211 -1.64 -8.75 -7.64
N LYS A 212 -1.47 -10.07 -7.76
CA LYS A 212 -2.52 -11.06 -7.59
C LYS A 212 -2.09 -12.14 -6.63
N TYR A 213 -2.94 -12.48 -5.67
CA TYR A 213 -2.68 -13.62 -4.81
C TYR A 213 -2.98 -14.92 -5.58
N LYS A 214 -1.98 -15.78 -5.69
CA LYS A 214 -2.11 -17.08 -6.36
C LYS A 214 -1.06 -18.04 -5.82
N ASN A 215 -1.42 -19.31 -5.69
CA ASN A 215 -0.50 -20.36 -5.20
C ASN A 215 0.11 -20.03 -3.83
N LYS A 216 -0.68 -19.42 -2.94
CA LYS A 216 -0.28 -18.99 -1.59
C LYS A 216 0.73 -17.83 -1.53
N GLU A 217 0.94 -17.12 -2.65
CA GLU A 217 1.89 -16.01 -2.72
C GLU A 217 1.30 -14.82 -3.48
N MET A 218 1.84 -13.63 -3.20
CA MET A 218 1.56 -12.42 -3.97
C MET A 218 2.43 -12.39 -5.22
N ASN A 219 1.79 -12.52 -6.38
CA ASN A 219 2.46 -12.55 -7.68
C ASN A 219 2.35 -11.17 -8.33
N LEU A 220 3.50 -10.62 -8.74
CA LEU A 220 3.55 -9.40 -9.52
C LEU A 220 3.08 -9.67 -10.95
N LEU A 221 2.10 -8.92 -11.42
CA LEU A 221 1.54 -9.04 -12.77
C LEU A 221 2.06 -7.98 -13.72
N ASP A 222 2.10 -6.72 -13.27
CA ASP A 222 2.53 -5.60 -14.10
C ASP A 222 3.16 -4.47 -13.28
N ILE A 223 3.96 -3.65 -13.95
CA ILE A 223 4.58 -2.44 -13.40
C ILE A 223 4.47 -1.31 -14.41
N THR A 224 3.98 -0.17 -13.94
CA THR A 224 3.95 1.09 -14.69
C THR A 224 4.55 2.23 -13.88
N ILE A 225 5.00 3.26 -14.59
CA ILE A 225 5.37 4.55 -14.00
C ILE A 225 4.31 5.58 -14.37
N SER A 226 3.80 6.32 -13.40
CA SER A 226 2.98 7.51 -13.63
C SER A 226 3.78 8.76 -13.27
N ILE A 227 3.81 9.72 -14.19
CA ILE A 227 4.42 11.04 -13.99
C ILE A 227 3.33 12.09 -13.74
N LEU A 228 3.66 13.15 -13.00
CA LEU A 228 2.77 14.29 -12.80
C LEU A 228 2.86 15.19 -14.03
N GLY A 229 1.70 15.64 -14.54
CA GLY A 229 1.60 16.55 -15.69
C GLY A 229 1.84 18.00 -15.32
#